data_AF-A0A7W0UD62-F1
#
_entry.id   AF-A0A7W0UD62-F1
#
_cell.length_a   1.000
_cell.length_b   1.000
_cell.length_c   1.000
_cell.angle_alpha   90.00
_cell.angle_beta   90.00
_cell.angle_gamma   90.00
#
_symmetry.space_group_name_H-M   'P 1'
#
loop_
_entity.id
_entity.type
_entity.pdbx_description
1 polymer ?
#
loop_
_entity_poly.entity_id
_entity_poly.type
_entity_poly.pdbx_seq_one_letter_code
_entity_poly.pdbx_strand_id
1 'polypeptide(L)' 'MADPVEKAEDLADEAQRGRSARTPLLVWGGMHIVVGALVAVVLGIAFLAYLIA' A
#
# COMPACT_ATOMS: atom_id res chain seq x y z
N MET A 1 -9.93 20.93 19.57
CA MET A 1 -9.60 20.24 18.30
C MET A 1 -8.99 21.28 17.40
N ALA A 2 -7.79 21.04 16.85
CA ALA A 2 -7.16 21.96 15.90
C ALA A 2 -8.07 22.17 14.68
N ASP A 3 -8.01 23.36 14.08
CA ASP A 3 -8.84 23.71 12.93
C ASP A 3 -8.52 22.76 11.75
N PRO A 4 -9.53 22.23 11.02
CA PRO A 4 -9.30 21.40 9.84
C PRO A 4 -8.42 22.07 8.76
N VAL A 5 -8.41 23.40 8.68
CA VAL A 5 -7.54 24.16 7.76
C VAL A 5 -6.08 24.07 8.19
N GLU A 6 -5.81 24.31 9.48
CA GLU A 6 -4.47 24.21 10.09
C GLU A 6 -3.88 22.79 9.90
N LYS A 7 -4.73 21.77 10.04
CA LYS A 7 -4.38 20.36 9.76
C LYS A 7 -4.01 20.10 8.30
N ALA A 8 -4.63 20.80 7.35
CA ALA A 8 -4.36 20.61 5.93
C ALA A 8 -3.03 21.25 5.52
N GLU A 9 -2.70 22.41 6.10
CA GLU A 9 -1.41 23.09 5.91
C GLU A 9 -0.25 22.24 6.44
N ASP A 10 -0.40 21.68 7.65
CA ASP A 10 0.56 20.73 8.23
C ASP A 10 0.88 19.55 7.30
N LEU A 11 -0.16 19.00 6.63
CA LEU A 11 -0.02 17.89 5.69
C LEU A 11 0.67 18.31 4.39
N ALA A 12 0.39 19.52 3.89
CA ALA A 12 1.03 20.08 2.71
C ALA A 12 2.54 20.30 2.94
N ASP A 13 2.89 20.82 4.12
CA ASP A 13 4.29 21.03 4.53
C ASP A 13 5.03 19.71 4.78
N GLU A 14 4.34 18.69 5.33
CA GLU A 14 4.91 17.36 5.48
C GLU A 14 5.15 16.67 4.13
N ALA A 15 4.24 16.86 3.17
CA ALA A 15 4.40 16.38 1.80
C ALA A 15 5.55 17.08 1.06
N GLN A 16 5.69 18.40 1.19
CA GLN A 16 6.80 19.16 0.58
C GLN A 16 8.18 18.76 1.11
N ARG A 17 8.28 18.40 2.39
CA ARG A 17 9.55 17.96 3.01
C ARG A 17 10.01 16.58 2.54
N GLY A 18 9.20 15.84 1.77
CA GLY A 18 9.55 14.53 1.18
C GLY A 18 9.79 13.40 2.18
N ARG A 19 9.67 13.67 3.50
CA ARG A 19 9.77 12.70 4.59
C ARG A 19 8.50 12.76 5.43
N SER A 20 7.42 12.19 4.90
CA SER A 20 6.27 11.90 5.76
C SER A 20 6.52 10.58 6.49
N ALA A 21 6.28 10.57 7.80
CA ALA A 21 6.40 9.35 8.61
C ALA A 21 5.33 8.30 8.22
N ARG A 22 4.31 8.70 7.45
CA ARG A 22 3.18 7.86 7.04
C ARG A 22 3.34 7.24 5.65
N THR A 23 4.19 7.81 4.79
CA THR A 23 4.48 7.27 3.45
C THR A 23 5.05 5.84 3.49
N PRO A 24 5.96 5.48 4.43
CA PRO A 24 6.49 4.13 4.50
C PRO A 24 5.41 3.07 4.76
N LEU A 25 4.41 3.39 5.57
CA LEU A 25 3.30 2.49 5.90
C LEU A 25 2.37 2.28 4.71
N LEU A 26 2.11 3.33 3.92
CA LEU A 26 1.35 3.24 2.66
C LEU A 26 2.08 2.40 1.62
N VAL A 27 3.40 2.58 1.48
CA VAL A 27 4.22 1.80 0.57
C VAL A 27 4.27 0.33 1.01
N TRP A 28 4.47 0.05 2.30
CA TRP A 28 4.43 -1.31 2.83
C TRP A 28 3.07 -1.97 2.62
N GLY A 29 1.98 -1.30 3.00
CA GLY A 29 0.62 -1.82 2.82
C GLY A 29 0.28 -2.08 1.36
N GLY A 30 0.57 -1.12 0.47
CA GLY A 30 0.35 -1.27 -0.96
C GLY A 30 1.19 -2.39 -1.59
N MET A 31 2.46 -2.50 -1.21
CA MET A 31 3.36 -3.56 -1.68
C MET A 31 2.86 -4.96 -1.27
N HIS A 32 2.40 -5.12 -0.02
CA HIS A 32 1.85 -6.39 0.44
C HIS A 32 0.60 -6.81 -0.35
N ILE A 33 -0.26 -5.86 -0.75
CA ILE A 33 -1.41 -6.15 -1.61
C ILE A 33 -0.95 -6.67 -2.98
N VAL A 34 0.02 -6.00 -3.61
CA VAL A 34 0.55 -6.40 -4.92
C VAL A 34 1.20 -7.79 -4.85
N VAL A 35 2.06 -8.01 -3.85
CA VAL A 35 2.72 -9.31 -3.64
C VAL A 35 1.70 -10.40 -3.34
N GLY A 36 0.72 -10.13 -2.48
CA GLY A 36 -0.35 -11.09 -2.15
C GLY A 36 -1.17 -11.48 -3.38
N ALA A 37 -1.51 -10.51 -4.23
CA ALA A 37 -2.21 -10.77 -5.48
C ALA A 37 -1.37 -11.64 -6.43
N LEU A 38 -0.07 -11.34 -6.58
CA LEU A 38 0.84 -12.15 -7.40
C LEU A 38 0.94 -13.60 -6.91
N VAL A 39 1.10 -13.79 -5.59
CA VAL A 39 1.15 -15.13 -4.97
C VAL A 39 -0.15 -15.89 -5.22
N ALA A 40 -1.31 -15.24 -5.05
CA ALA A 40 -2.61 -15.86 -5.29
C ALA A 40 -2.77 -16.34 -6.74
N VAL A 41 -2.30 -15.53 -7.72
CA VAL A 41 -2.31 -15.92 -9.14
C VAL A 41 -1.43 -17.15 -9.39
N VAL A 42 -0.19 -17.14 -8.88
CA VAL A 42 0.74 -18.27 -9.04
C VAL A 42 0.16 -19.55 -8.44
N LEU A 43 -0.37 -19.47 -7.22
CA LEU A 43 -1.01 -20.62 -6.56
C LEU A 43 -2.24 -21.10 -7.31
N GLY A 44 -3.08 -20.19 -7.82
CA GLY A 44 -4.24 -20.52 -8.63
C GLY A 44 -3.87 -21.28 -9.90
N ILE A 45 -2.84 -20.84 -10.61
CA ILE A 45 -2.34 -21.52 -11.81
C ILE A 45 -1.78 -22.90 -11.46
N ALA A 46 -0.95 -23.00 -10.41
CA ALA A 46 -0.38 -24.27 -9.97
C ALA A 46 -1.47 -25.27 -9.57
N PHE A 47 -2.49 -24.81 -8.85
CA PHE A 47 -3.63 -25.63 -8.45
C PHE A 47 -4.46 -26.09 -9.64
N LEU A 48 -4.72 -25.20 -10.61
CA LEU A 48 -5.43 -25.56 -11.83
C LEU A 48 -4.65 -26.59 -12.67
N ALA A 49 -3.33 -26.42 -12.77
CA ALA A 49 -2.46 -27.38 -13.44
C ALA A 49 -2.52 -28.75 -12.74
N TYR A 50 -2.47 -28.79 -11.41
CA TYR A 50 -2.61 -30.02 -10.63
C TYR A 50 -3.96 -30.71 -10.84
N LEU A 51 -5.07 -29.96 -10.98
CA LEU A 51 -6.38 -30.55 -11.20
C LEU A 51 -6.58 -31.17 -12.59
N ILE A 52 -5.83 -30.68 -13.58
CA ILE A 52 -6.00 -31.07 -14.99
C ILE A 52 -4.92 -32.06 -15.44
N ALA A 53 -3.75 -32.08 -14.79
CA ALA A 53 -2.68 -33.04 -15.01
C ALA A 53 -3.00 -34.41 -14.40
#